data_AF-A0A1E4RT97-F1
#
_entry.id   AF-A0A1E4RT97-F1
#
_cell.length_a   1.000
_cell.length_b   1.000
_cell.length_c   1.000
_cell.angle_alpha   90.00
_cell.angle_beta   90.00
_cell.angle_gamma   90.00
#
_symmetry.space_group_name_H-M   'P 1'
#
loop_
_entity.id
_entity.type
_entity.pdbx_description
1 polymer ?
#
loop_
_entity_poly.entity_id
_entity_poly.type
_entity_poly.pdbx_seq_one_letter_code
_entity_poly.pdbx_strand_id
1 'polypeptide(L)'
;SIIEKLQELLPVPPLAKAPIRPDINLTTNQKRAKRKSKFTQRQDELIVSLKRKGKSWVEIAEITEVGSYLAARNRYQVIVGQQGNNNSSSWNQEDKVLLKKILDSAEIEKWQFIANEFNKATGKNYTDVDCRDFIKLLFWMNPLNFQINEDTLIECEKEHKITEKALES
;
A
#
# COMPACT_ATOMS: atom_id res chain seq x y z
N SER A 1 9.05 0.61 -33.98
CA SER A 1 9.66 1.78 -33.29
C SER A 1 9.96 1.42 -31.83
N ILE A 2 10.95 2.05 -31.17
CA ILE A 2 11.22 1.84 -29.73
C ILE A 2 9.94 2.06 -28.90
N ILE A 3 9.08 2.98 -29.32
CA ILE A 3 7.82 3.29 -28.64
C ILE A 3 6.81 2.14 -28.73
N GLU A 4 6.68 1.51 -29.90
CA GLU A 4 5.78 0.35 -30.09
C GLU A 4 6.25 -0.84 -29.24
N LYS A 5 7.56 -1.10 -29.21
CA LYS A 5 8.13 -2.15 -28.34
C LYS A 5 7.91 -1.83 -26.86
N LEU A 6 8.05 -0.57 -26.43
CA LEU A 6 7.77 -0.17 -25.05
C LEU A 6 6.30 -0.38 -24.67
N GLN A 7 5.35 -0.10 -25.58
CA GLN A 7 3.94 -0.34 -25.33
C GLN A 7 3.61 -1.81 -25.11
N GLU A 8 4.27 -2.71 -25.84
CA GLU A 8 4.15 -4.16 -25.65
C GLU A 8 4.80 -4.66 -24.35
N LEU A 9 5.80 -3.95 -23.85
CA LEU A 9 6.54 -4.27 -22.62
C LEU A 9 5.95 -3.62 -21.36
N LEU A 10 4.92 -2.78 -21.47
CA LEU A 10 4.24 -2.22 -20.29
C LEU A 10 3.66 -3.38 -19.48
N PRO A 11 4.17 -3.65 -18.26
CA PRO A 11 3.71 -4.79 -17.50
C PRO A 11 2.24 -4.61 -17.18
N VAL A 12 1.47 -5.67 -17.38
CA VAL A 12 0.13 -5.76 -16.81
C VAL A 12 0.27 -5.43 -15.31
N PRO A 13 -0.54 -4.50 -14.74
CA PRO A 13 -0.34 -4.02 -13.39
C PRO A 13 -0.09 -5.19 -12.44
N PRO A 14 1.00 -5.18 -11.66
CA PRO A 14 1.27 -6.26 -10.73
C PRO A 14 0.05 -6.31 -9.82
N LEU A 15 -0.68 -7.44 -9.82
CA LEU A 15 -1.99 -7.69 -9.19
C LEU A 15 -3.27 -7.57 -10.05
N ALA A 16 -3.20 -7.38 -11.37
CA ALA A 16 -4.41 -7.35 -12.22
C ALA A 16 -5.25 -8.64 -12.16
N LYS A 17 -4.60 -9.78 -11.93
CA LYS A 17 -5.23 -11.10 -11.73
C LYS A 17 -5.14 -11.60 -10.29
N ALA A 18 -4.54 -10.83 -9.38
CA ALA A 18 -4.47 -11.26 -8.00
C ALA A 18 -5.89 -11.39 -7.46
N PRO A 19 -6.27 -12.53 -6.84
CA PRO A 19 -7.52 -12.58 -6.12
C PRO A 19 -7.54 -11.41 -5.14
N ILE A 20 -8.66 -10.68 -5.06
CA ILE A 20 -8.93 -9.81 -3.91
C ILE A 20 -8.67 -10.71 -2.72
N ARG A 21 -7.60 -10.38 -1.99
CA ARG A 21 -6.93 -11.24 -1.00
C ARG A 21 -7.97 -12.18 -0.38
N PRO A 22 -7.82 -13.52 -0.47
CA PRO A 22 -8.78 -14.38 0.21
C PRO A 22 -8.84 -13.87 1.65
N ASP A 23 -10.06 -13.61 2.13
CA ASP A 23 -10.28 -13.24 3.52
C ASP A 23 -9.32 -14.08 4.37
N ILE A 24 -8.57 -13.45 5.27
CA ILE A 24 -7.62 -14.15 6.16
C ILE A 24 -8.42 -14.91 7.23
N ASN A 25 -9.44 -15.64 6.78
CA ASN A 25 -10.04 -16.80 7.37
C ASN A 25 -9.60 -18.06 6.60
N LEU A 26 -8.45 -18.04 5.91
CA LEU A 26 -7.75 -19.26 5.53
C LEU A 26 -7.21 -19.92 6.80
N THR A 27 -8.11 -20.66 7.43
CA THR A 27 -7.93 -21.95 8.10
C THR A 27 -6.51 -22.52 8.05
N THR A 28 -5.58 -21.90 8.77
CA THR A 28 -4.50 -22.64 9.40
C THR A 28 -5.10 -23.34 10.62
N ASN A 29 -5.93 -24.35 10.35
CA ASN A 29 -6.39 -25.35 11.30
C ASN A 29 -5.23 -26.29 11.69
N GLN A 30 -4.03 -25.75 11.90
CA GLN A 30 -3.13 -26.38 12.84
C GLN A 30 -3.80 -26.17 14.20
N LYS A 31 -4.60 -27.15 14.61
CA LYS A 31 -5.14 -27.23 15.97
C LYS A 31 -3.95 -27.30 16.91
N ARG A 32 -3.45 -26.12 17.28
CA ARG A 32 -2.52 -25.94 18.39
C ARG A 32 -3.15 -26.69 19.55
N ALA A 33 -2.37 -27.56 20.20
CA ALA A 33 -2.85 -28.34 21.34
C ALA A 33 -3.67 -27.40 22.24
N LYS A 34 -4.95 -27.72 22.44
CA LYS A 34 -5.87 -26.90 23.24
C LYS A 34 -5.44 -26.97 24.69
N ARG A 35 -4.39 -26.23 25.04
CA ARG A 35 -4.04 -25.96 26.43
C ARG A 35 -5.15 -25.06 26.98
N LYS A 36 -5.70 -25.42 28.13
CA LYS A 36 -6.65 -24.58 28.86
C LYS A 36 -6.02 -23.18 29.00
N SER A 37 -6.74 -22.15 28.57
CA SER A 37 -6.29 -20.77 28.73
C SER A 37 -6.02 -20.52 30.22
N LYS A 38 -4.90 -19.86 30.52
CA LYS A 38 -4.60 -19.38 31.88
C LYS A 38 -5.50 -18.20 32.31
N PHE A 39 -6.26 -17.63 31.37
CA PHE A 39 -7.20 -16.54 31.60
C PHE A 39 -8.63 -17.01 31.41
N THR A 40 -9.51 -16.58 32.33
CA THR A 40 -10.94 -16.85 32.27
C THR A 40 -11.65 -15.89 31.31
N GLN A 41 -12.81 -16.30 30.81
CA GLN A 41 -13.64 -15.46 29.95
C GLN A 41 -14.04 -14.14 30.64
N ARG A 42 -14.36 -14.19 31.94
CA ARG A 42 -14.69 -13.00 32.73
C ARG A 42 -13.52 -12.02 32.80
N GLN A 43 -12.29 -12.52 32.93
CA GLN A 43 -11.09 -11.66 32.91
C GLN A 43 -10.91 -11.00 31.54
N ASP A 44 -11.16 -11.71 30.45
CA ASP A 44 -11.07 -11.16 29.10
C ASP A 44 -12.09 -10.04 28.86
N GLU A 45 -13.35 -10.27 29.23
CA GLU A 45 -14.44 -9.27 29.15
C GLU A 45 -14.11 -8.03 29.97
N LEU A 46 -13.55 -8.22 31.16
CA LEU A 46 -13.17 -7.14 32.05
C LEU A 46 -11.98 -6.35 31.49
N ILE A 47 -10.95 -7.01 30.95
CA ILE A 47 -9.80 -6.36 30.28
C ILE A 47 -10.29 -5.47 29.12
N VAL A 48 -11.16 -5.99 28.25
CA VAL A 48 -11.68 -5.23 27.09
C VAL A 48 -12.53 -4.04 27.54
N SER A 49 -13.42 -4.24 28.50
CA SER A 49 -14.31 -3.17 28.99
C SER A 49 -13.55 -2.06 29.70
N LEU A 50 -12.57 -2.39 30.54
CA LEU A 50 -11.74 -1.40 31.23
C LEU A 50 -10.84 -0.64 30.26
N LYS A 51 -10.31 -1.32 29.23
CA LYS A 51 -9.52 -0.63 28.21
C LYS A 51 -10.36 0.36 27.39
N ARG A 52 -11.60 -0.01 27.05
CA ARG A 52 -12.57 0.89 26.40
C ARG A 52 -12.90 2.10 27.28
N LYS A 53 -12.91 1.93 28.61
CA LYS A 53 -13.09 3.02 29.59
C LYS A 53 -11.82 3.86 29.83
N GLY A 54 -10.75 3.63 29.06
CA GLY A 54 -9.54 4.44 29.13
C GLY A 54 -8.59 4.11 30.29
N LYS A 55 -8.80 3.00 31.01
CA LYS A 55 -7.93 2.60 32.12
C LYS A 55 -6.51 2.26 31.65
N SER A 56 -5.53 2.56 32.50
CA SER A 56 -4.13 2.22 32.26
C SER A 56 -3.90 0.71 32.41
N TRP A 57 -2.82 0.19 31.82
CA TRP A 57 -2.53 -1.25 31.91
C TRP A 57 -2.20 -1.71 33.33
N VAL A 58 -1.69 -0.82 34.18
CA VAL A 58 -1.44 -1.08 35.60
C VAL A 58 -2.76 -1.27 36.33
N GLU A 59 -3.68 -0.31 36.22
CA GLU A 59 -5.03 -0.42 36.81
C GLU A 59 -5.80 -1.64 36.29
N ILE A 60 -5.69 -1.94 34.99
CA ILE A 60 -6.35 -3.11 34.41
C ILE A 60 -5.79 -4.40 35.02
N ALA A 61 -4.47 -4.51 35.20
CA ALA A 61 -3.85 -5.70 35.79
C ALA A 61 -4.25 -5.90 37.26
N GLU A 62 -4.37 -4.80 38.02
CA GLU A 62 -4.85 -4.83 39.40
C GLU A 62 -6.32 -5.27 39.48
N ILE A 63 -7.21 -4.67 38.67
CA ILE A 63 -8.66 -4.94 38.72
C ILE A 63 -8.99 -6.34 38.18
N THR A 64 -8.23 -6.85 37.22
CA THR A 64 -8.51 -8.14 36.54
C THR A 64 -7.72 -9.32 37.14
N GLU A 65 -6.82 -9.04 38.07
CA GLU A 65 -5.97 -10.01 38.77
C GLU A 65 -5.19 -10.93 37.82
N VAL A 66 -4.79 -10.41 36.65
CA VAL A 66 -4.05 -11.17 35.62
C VAL A 66 -2.53 -11.16 35.83
N GLY A 67 -2.07 -10.67 36.98
CA GLY A 67 -0.68 -10.61 37.39
C GLY A 67 -0.04 -9.25 37.10
N SER A 68 0.49 -9.06 35.90
CA SER A 68 1.25 -7.84 35.54
C SER A 68 0.58 -7.01 34.44
N TYR A 69 0.92 -5.72 34.38
CA TYR A 69 0.48 -4.82 33.31
C TYR A 69 0.80 -5.37 31.91
N LEU A 70 1.95 -6.05 31.76
CA LEU A 70 2.36 -6.67 30.51
C LEU A 70 1.48 -7.87 30.16
N ALA A 71 1.08 -8.68 31.15
CA ALA A 71 0.14 -9.78 30.95
C ALA A 71 -1.24 -9.26 30.51
N ALA A 72 -1.73 -8.19 31.12
CA ALA A 72 -2.99 -7.53 30.72
C ALA A 72 -2.93 -6.99 29.28
N ARG A 73 -1.86 -6.28 28.91
CA ARG A 73 -1.65 -5.77 27.55
C ARG A 73 -1.57 -6.90 26.52
N ASN A 74 -0.76 -7.92 26.78
CA ASN A 74 -0.59 -9.04 25.86
C ASN A 74 -1.91 -9.81 25.69
N ARG A 75 -2.68 -9.97 26.78
CA ARG A 75 -3.99 -10.62 26.71
C ARG A 75 -4.98 -9.81 25.89
N TYR A 76 -5.04 -8.49 26.08
CA TYR A 76 -5.84 -7.60 25.24
C TYR A 76 -5.48 -7.76 23.76
N GLN A 77 -4.19 -7.74 23.41
CA GLN A 77 -3.72 -7.94 22.02
C GLN A 77 -4.17 -9.27 21.43
N VAL A 78 -4.16 -10.36 22.21
CA VAL A 78 -4.70 -11.66 21.75
C VAL A 78 -6.20 -11.58 21.48
N ILE A 79 -6.96 -10.96 22.39
CA ILE A 79 -8.43 -10.85 22.28
C ILE A 79 -8.82 -10.03 21.05
N VAL A 80 -8.13 -8.92 20.79
CA VAL A 80 -8.42 -8.03 19.64
C VAL A 80 -7.72 -8.45 18.35
N GLY A 81 -7.09 -9.62 18.31
CA GLY A 81 -6.45 -10.15 17.09
C GLY A 81 -5.16 -9.43 16.67
N GLN A 82 -4.54 -8.67 17.55
CA GLN A 82 -3.27 -7.96 17.32
C GLN A 82 -2.02 -8.81 17.65
N GLN A 83 -2.15 -10.13 17.83
CA GLN A 83 -1.00 -11.00 18.06
C GLN A 83 -0.10 -11.08 16.83
N GLY A 84 1.18 -10.72 17.00
CA GLY A 84 2.21 -10.89 15.97
C GLY A 84 2.34 -9.74 14.97
N ASN A 85 1.50 -8.69 15.08
CA ASN A 85 1.56 -7.56 14.17
C ASN A 85 1.92 -6.27 14.91
N ASN A 86 3.18 -6.16 15.33
CA ASN A 86 3.67 -4.97 16.01
C ASN A 86 4.13 -3.88 15.02
N ASN A 87 3.99 -4.05 13.69
CA ASN A 87 4.42 -3.07 12.66
C ASN A 87 3.96 -3.45 11.23
N SER A 88 2.66 -3.57 10.95
CA SER A 88 2.23 -3.39 9.57
C SER A 88 1.13 -2.36 9.52
N SER A 89 1.48 -1.19 9.00
CA SER A 89 0.55 -0.38 8.23
C SER A 89 0.03 -1.28 7.10
N SER A 90 -0.96 -2.11 7.42
CA SER A 90 -1.59 -2.96 6.43
C SER A 90 -2.37 -2.03 5.53
N TRP A 91 -1.82 -1.75 4.35
CA TRP A 91 -2.48 -0.99 3.29
C TRP A 91 -3.81 -1.67 2.98
N ASN A 92 -4.88 -1.10 3.51
CA ASN A 92 -6.22 -1.58 3.26
C ASN A 92 -6.71 -1.02 1.91
N GLN A 93 -7.88 -1.46 1.45
CA GLN A 93 -8.39 -1.03 0.15
C GLN A 93 -8.72 0.47 0.13
N GLU A 94 -9.13 1.03 1.26
CA GLU A 94 -9.43 2.46 1.40
C GLU A 94 -8.15 3.30 1.28
N ASP A 95 -7.05 2.86 1.90
CA ASP A 95 -5.73 3.50 1.80
C ASP A 95 -5.25 3.57 0.35
N LYS A 96 -5.46 2.49 -0.42
CA LYS A 96 -5.09 2.43 -1.84
C LYS A 96 -5.92 3.38 -2.69
N VAL A 97 -7.23 3.43 -2.48
CA VAL A 97 -8.14 4.34 -3.21
C VAL A 97 -7.81 5.79 -2.87
N LEU A 98 -7.56 6.08 -1.59
CA LEU A 98 -7.19 7.41 -1.14
C LEU A 98 -5.86 7.85 -1.75
N LEU A 99 -4.83 6.99 -1.72
CA LEU A 99 -3.54 7.28 -2.34
C LEU A 99 -3.71 7.56 -3.84
N LYS A 100 -4.47 6.72 -4.55
CA LYS A 100 -4.72 6.92 -5.98
C LYS A 100 -5.36 8.29 -6.25
N LYS A 101 -6.36 8.66 -5.45
CA LYS A 101 -7.01 9.98 -5.58
C LYS A 101 -6.03 11.13 -5.37
N ILE A 102 -5.16 11.02 -4.36
CA ILE A 102 -4.12 12.04 -4.09
C ILE A 102 -3.16 12.13 -5.28
N LEU A 103 -2.72 10.99 -5.82
CA LEU A 103 -1.83 10.93 -6.98
C LEU A 103 -2.48 11.60 -8.20
N ASP A 104 -3.72 11.24 -8.52
CA ASP A 104 -4.46 11.79 -9.67
C ASP A 104 -4.58 13.32 -9.56
N SER A 105 -4.86 13.86 -8.36
CA SER A 105 -4.88 15.31 -8.14
C SER A 105 -3.50 15.95 -8.30
N ALA A 106 -2.46 15.33 -7.76
CA ALA A 106 -1.10 15.86 -7.83
C ALA A 106 -0.54 15.84 -9.26
N GLU A 107 -0.94 14.88 -10.10
CA GLU A 107 -0.57 14.87 -11.51
C GLU A 107 -1.11 16.07 -12.28
N ILE A 108 -2.34 16.51 -11.98
CA ILE A 108 -2.93 17.72 -12.57
C ILE A 108 -2.16 18.95 -12.10
N GLU A 109 -1.91 19.07 -10.79
CA GLU A 109 -1.17 20.20 -10.23
C GLU A 109 0.26 20.30 -10.80
N LYS A 110 0.92 19.16 -11.04
CA LYS A 110 2.23 19.10 -11.72
C LYS A 110 2.19 19.79 -13.08
N TRP A 111 1.19 19.51 -13.91
CA TRP A 111 1.10 20.10 -15.25
C TRP A 111 0.73 21.59 -15.21
N GLN A 112 -0.10 22.00 -14.26
CA GLN A 112 -0.39 23.42 -14.01
C GLN A 112 0.87 24.18 -13.61
N PHE A 113 1.68 23.60 -12.72
CA PHE A 113 2.96 24.17 -12.33
C PHE A 113 3.90 24.32 -13.53
N ILE A 114 4.05 23.26 -14.34
CA ILE A 114 4.89 23.28 -15.54
C ILE A 114 4.45 24.37 -16.51
N ALA A 115 3.15 24.47 -16.80
CA ALA A 115 2.63 25.51 -17.69
C ALA A 115 2.93 26.91 -17.16
N ASN A 116 2.74 27.14 -15.86
CA ASN A 116 3.05 28.42 -15.23
C ASN A 116 4.54 28.79 -15.35
N GLU A 117 5.45 27.85 -15.06
CA GLU A 117 6.89 28.09 -15.18
C GLU A 117 7.31 28.31 -16.64
N PHE A 118 6.73 27.55 -17.58
CA PHE A 118 7.02 27.71 -19.00
C PHE A 118 6.52 29.05 -19.54
N ASN A 119 5.36 29.50 -19.09
CA ASN A 119 4.81 30.82 -19.42
C ASN A 119 5.70 31.94 -18.90
N LYS A 120 6.20 31.83 -17.65
CA LYS A 120 7.17 32.79 -17.09
C LYS A 120 8.45 32.87 -17.91
N ALA A 121 8.99 31.73 -18.33
CA ALA A 121 10.23 31.67 -19.09
C ALA A 121 10.10 32.19 -20.53
N THR A 122 8.93 32.00 -21.15
CA THR A 122 8.72 32.30 -22.59
C THR A 122 7.95 33.59 -22.85
N GLY A 123 7.26 34.14 -21.84
CA GLY A 123 6.36 35.30 -22.00
C GLY A 123 5.08 34.99 -22.78
N LYS A 124 4.75 33.70 -22.95
CA LYS A 124 3.56 33.23 -23.68
C LYS A 124 2.53 32.63 -22.72
N ASN A 125 1.34 32.32 -23.23
CA ASN A 125 0.24 31.74 -22.48
C ASN A 125 -0.11 30.34 -23.00
N TYR A 126 0.53 29.33 -22.42
CA TYR A 126 0.23 27.92 -22.63
C TYR A 126 -0.62 27.37 -21.49
N THR A 127 -1.52 26.44 -21.82
CA THR A 127 -2.28 25.67 -20.82
C THR A 127 -1.52 24.42 -20.38
N ASP A 128 -1.93 23.84 -19.25
CA ASP A 128 -1.44 22.54 -18.76
C ASP A 128 -1.66 21.42 -19.79
N VAL A 129 -2.77 21.48 -20.53
CA VAL A 129 -3.08 20.55 -21.63
C VAL A 129 -2.10 20.72 -22.79
N ASP A 130 -1.82 21.96 -23.23
CA ASP A 130 -0.87 22.23 -24.32
C ASP A 130 0.52 21.71 -23.98
N CYS A 131 1.01 22.00 -22.77
CA CYS A 131 2.31 21.54 -22.32
C CYS A 131 2.39 20.01 -22.28
N ARG A 132 1.36 19.35 -21.74
CA ARG A 132 1.30 17.89 -21.66
C ARG A 132 1.30 17.24 -23.05
N ASP A 133 0.48 17.75 -23.96
CA ASP A 133 0.34 17.15 -25.29
C ASP A 133 1.55 17.44 -26.17
N PHE A 134 2.20 18.60 -26.01
CA PHE A 134 3.47 18.88 -26.68
C PHE A 134 4.62 17.99 -26.16
N ILE A 135 4.71 17.75 -24.85
CA ILE A 135 5.69 16.81 -24.29
C ILE A 135 5.44 15.40 -24.82
N LYS A 136 4.19 14.94 -24.92
CA LYS A 136 3.87 13.67 -25.58
C LYS A 136 4.37 13.66 -27.02
N LEU A 137 4.08 14.69 -27.81
CA LEU A 137 4.54 14.77 -29.19
C LEU A 137 6.07 14.70 -29.29
N LEU A 138 6.80 15.46 -28.46
CA LEU A 138 8.26 15.41 -28.41
C LEU A 138 8.78 14.01 -28.10
N PHE A 139 8.13 13.33 -27.16
CA PHE A 139 8.44 11.94 -26.83
C PHE A 139 8.22 11.01 -28.03
N TRP A 140 7.09 11.17 -28.74
CA TRP A 140 6.79 10.37 -29.93
C TRP A 140 7.77 10.62 -31.08
N MET A 141 8.26 11.85 -31.22
CA MET A 141 9.21 12.21 -32.27
C MET A 141 10.62 11.68 -31.99
N ASN A 142 11.10 11.79 -30.75
CA ASN A 142 12.42 11.29 -30.38
C ASN A 142 12.50 10.89 -28.89
N PRO A 143 12.26 9.62 -28.57
CA PRO A 143 12.37 9.10 -27.21
C PRO A 143 13.77 9.25 -26.60
N LEU A 144 14.83 9.32 -27.41
CA LEU A 144 16.21 9.44 -26.94
C LEU A 144 16.45 10.76 -26.20
N ASN A 145 15.71 11.82 -26.53
CA ASN A 145 15.76 13.09 -25.80
C ASN A 145 15.27 12.96 -24.35
N PHE A 146 14.48 11.93 -24.08
CA PHE A 146 14.00 11.56 -22.75
C PHE A 146 14.85 10.44 -22.14
N GLN A 147 16.04 10.19 -22.70
CA GLN A 147 16.96 9.13 -22.31
C GLN A 147 16.36 7.73 -22.42
N ILE A 148 15.32 7.56 -23.24
CA ILE A 148 14.71 6.26 -23.51
C ILE A 148 15.40 5.67 -24.75
N ASN A 149 16.22 4.66 -24.53
CA ASN A 149 17.05 4.02 -25.55
C ASN A 149 16.89 2.48 -25.50
N GLU A 150 17.70 1.76 -26.28
CA GLU A 150 17.63 0.28 -26.33
C GLU A 150 18.00 -0.36 -24.98
N ASP A 151 18.87 0.26 -24.19
CA ASP A 151 19.20 -0.25 -22.84
C ASP A 151 17.98 -0.17 -21.91
N THR A 152 17.23 0.93 -21.98
CA THR A 152 15.95 1.08 -21.26
C THR A 152 14.95 0.00 -21.68
N LEU A 153 14.91 -0.34 -22.97
CA LEU A 153 14.04 -1.39 -23.48
C LEU A 153 14.41 -2.77 -22.92
N ILE A 154 15.71 -3.08 -22.87
CA ILE A 154 16.23 -4.33 -22.30
C ILE A 154 15.90 -4.43 -20.80
N GLU A 155 16.00 -3.32 -20.07
CA GLU A 155 15.60 -3.25 -18.66
C GLU A 155 14.09 -3.50 -18.49
N CYS A 156 13.25 -2.82 -19.27
CA CYS A 156 11.80 -3.06 -19.26
C CYS A 156 11.46 -4.52 -19.59
N GLU A 157 12.13 -5.14 -20.55
CA GLU A 157 11.89 -6.55 -20.91
C GLU A 157 12.29 -7.51 -19.76
N LYS A 158 13.37 -7.21 -19.04
CA LYS A 158 13.75 -7.98 -17.84
C LYS A 158 12.70 -7.86 -16.75
N GLU A 159 12.24 -6.64 -16.45
CA GLU A 159 11.21 -6.41 -15.44
C GLU A 159 9.86 -7.05 -15.83
N HIS A 160 9.50 -6.99 -17.11
CA HIS A 160 8.32 -7.65 -17.64
C HIS A 160 8.35 -9.16 -17.38
N LYS A 161 9.47 -9.83 -17.73
CA LYS A 161 9.65 -11.28 -17.49
C LYS A 161 9.61 -11.63 -16.01
N ILE A 162 10.19 -10.80 -15.14
CA ILE A 162 10.11 -10.99 -13.68
C ILE A 162 8.65 -10.91 -13.21
N THR A 163 7.90 -9.93 -13.72
CA THR A 163 6.50 -9.71 -13.37
C THR A 163 5.62 -10.85 -13.87
N GLU A 164 5.80 -11.32 -15.11
CA GLU A 164 5.07 -12.47 -15.64
C GLU A 164 5.33 -13.74 -14.83
N LYS A 165 6.60 -14.03 -14.51
CA LYS A 165 6.95 -15.17 -13.67
C LYS A 165 6.31 -15.09 -12.28
N ALA A 166 6.20 -13.90 -11.71
CA ALA A 166 5.52 -13.67 -10.44
C ALA A 166 3.99 -13.81 -10.53
N LEU A 167 3.39 -13.67 -11.72
CA LEU A 167 1.96 -13.90 -11.96
C LEU A 167 1.62 -15.37 -12.25
N GLU A 168 2.58 -16.14 -12.77
CA GLU A 168 2.44 -17.59 -13.03
C GLU A 168 2.66 -18.47 -11.78
N SER A 169 3.27 -17.93 -10.72
CA SER A 169 3.55 -18.63 -9.46
C SER A 169 2.46 -18.44 -8.40
#